data_AF-A0A840IBY4-F1
#
_entry.id   AF-A0A840IBY4-F1
#
_cell.length_a   1.000
_cell.length_b   1.000
_cell.length_c   1.000
_cell.angle_alpha   90.00
_cell.angle_beta   90.00
_cell.angle_gamma   90.00
#
_symmetry.space_group_name_H-M   'P 1'
#
loop_
_entity.id
_entity.type
_entity.pdbx_description
1 polymer ?
#
loop_
_entity_poly.entity_id
_entity_poly.type
_entity_poly.pdbx_seq_one_letter_code
_entity_poly.pdbx_strand_id
1 'polypeptide(L)'
;MDPFVAIMGGIVAVIVIAIVALGLFYPGTGAAQVGWRTPRQHADEEAARDREDLAQMLEAANERRRARGEPELTVEGLVEEELARERGWRGS
;
A
#
# COMPACT_ATOMS: atom_id res chain seq x y z
N MET A 1 34.59 -46.90 -3.03
CA MET A 1 33.38 -46.05 -3.09
C MET A 1 32.54 -46.54 -4.25
N ASP A 2 31.25 -46.77 -4.04
CA ASP A 2 30.34 -47.14 -5.12
C ASP A 2 30.26 -45.96 -6.13
N PRO A 3 30.41 -46.20 -7.44
CA PRO A 3 30.29 -45.17 -8.48
C PRO A 3 28.99 -44.37 -8.38
N PHE A 4 27.88 -45.02 -8.03
CA PHE A 4 26.58 -44.38 -7.84
C PHE A 4 26.63 -43.35 -6.71
N VAL A 5 27.22 -43.71 -5.57
CA VAL A 5 27.35 -42.82 -4.40
C VAL A 5 28.25 -41.63 -4.72
N ALA A 6 29.33 -41.84 -5.47
CA ALA A 6 30.23 -40.76 -5.88
C ALA A 6 29.53 -39.74 -6.80
N ILE A 7 28.75 -40.22 -7.77
CA ILE A 7 28.00 -39.35 -8.70
C ILE A 7 26.91 -38.59 -7.96
N MET A 8 26.09 -39.28 -7.16
CA MET A 8 25.00 -38.66 -6.41
C MET A 8 25.52 -37.64 -5.39
N GLY A 9 26.60 -37.98 -4.68
CA GLY A 9 27.26 -37.07 -3.75
C GLY A 9 27.82 -35.82 -4.45
N GLY A 10 28.42 -35.98 -5.62
CA GLY A 10 28.92 -34.87 -6.43
C GLY A 10 27.81 -33.92 -6.87
N ILE A 11 26.68 -34.45 -7.34
CA ILE A 11 25.52 -33.64 -7.75
C ILE A 11 24.98 -32.84 -6.57
N VAL A 12 24.78 -33.47 -5.41
CA VAL A 12 24.30 -32.78 -4.20
C VAL A 12 25.27 -31.70 -3.77
N ALA A 13 26.58 -31.98 -3.77
CA ALA A 13 27.60 -31.00 -3.42
C ALA A 13 27.57 -29.78 -4.35
N VAL A 14 27.44 -30.00 -5.67
CA VAL A 14 27.32 -28.90 -6.65
C VAL A 14 26.07 -28.05 -6.41
N ILE A 15 24.92 -28.67 -6.12
CA ILE A 15 23.68 -27.95 -5.83
C ILE A 15 23.84 -27.10 -4.56
N VAL A 16 24.40 -27.67 -3.49
CA VAL A 16 24.65 -26.93 -2.25
C VAL A 16 25.58 -25.75 -2.48
N ILE A 17 26.68 -25.95 -3.21
CA ILE A 17 27.61 -24.89 -3.57
C ILE A 17 26.91 -23.80 -4.38
N ALA A 18 26.07 -24.17 -5.35
CA ALA A 18 25.31 -23.22 -6.16
C ALA A 18 24.35 -22.38 -5.31
N ILE A 19 23.63 -22.99 -4.37
CA ILE A 19 22.73 -22.28 -3.44
C ILE A 19 23.51 -21.33 -2.54
N VAL A 20 24.63 -21.78 -1.98
CA VAL A 20 25.50 -20.93 -1.14
C VAL A 20 26.08 -19.78 -1.95
N ALA A 21 26.54 -20.03 -3.17
CA ALA A 21 27.04 -19.00 -4.07
C ALA A 21 25.93 -17.98 -4.41
N LEU A 22 24.71 -18.43 -4.70
CA LEU A 22 23.56 -17.54 -4.90
C LEU A 22 23.31 -16.66 -3.66
N GLY A 23 23.36 -17.21 -2.45
CA GLY A 23 23.20 -16.44 -1.22
C GLY A 23 24.35 -15.46 -0.94
N LEU A 24 25.59 -15.81 -1.28
CA LEU A 24 26.76 -14.96 -1.06
C LEU A 24 26.90 -13.85 -2.11
N PHE A 25 26.58 -14.15 -3.38
CA PHE A 25 26.77 -13.23 -4.50
C PHE A 25 25.52 -12.40 -4.85
N TYR A 26 24.34 -12.73 -4.32
CA TYR A 26 23.11 -11.98 -4.56
C TYR A 26 22.74 -11.12 -3.34
N PRO A 27 23.02 -9.80 -3.33
CA PRO A 27 22.78 -8.91 -2.18
C PRO A 27 21.29 -8.55 -1.96
N GLY A 28 20.36 -9.26 -2.58
CA GLY A 28 18.91 -9.03 -2.43
C GLY A 28 18.35 -9.82 -1.25
N THR A 29 17.92 -9.13 -0.19
CA THR A 29 17.10 -9.75 0.86
C THR A 29 15.75 -10.13 0.26
N GLY A 30 15.27 -11.37 0.46
CA GLY A 30 13.98 -11.82 -0.10
C GLY A 30 12.79 -10.91 0.25
N ALA A 31 12.91 -10.11 1.32
CA ALA A 31 11.96 -9.07 1.70
C ALA A 31 11.82 -7.95 0.66
N ALA A 32 12.91 -7.58 -0.05
CA ALA A 32 12.87 -6.59 -1.12
C ALA A 32 12.16 -7.11 -2.38
N GLN A 33 12.16 -8.43 -2.61
CA GLN A 33 11.47 -9.05 -3.74
C GLN A 33 9.98 -9.28 -3.50
N VAL A 34 9.56 -9.46 -2.25
CA VAL A 34 8.13 -9.51 -1.86
C VAL A 34 7.56 -8.10 -1.64
N GLY A 35 8.41 -7.06 -1.70
CA GLY A 35 7.99 -5.68 -1.49
C GLY A 35 7.42 -5.43 -0.10
N TRP A 36 7.95 -6.13 0.93
CA TRP A 36 7.54 -5.93 2.31
C TRP A 36 7.89 -4.50 2.75
N ARG A 37 6.92 -3.60 2.65
CA ARG A 37 6.99 -2.25 3.22
C ARG A 37 6.70 -2.34 4.72
N THR A 38 7.33 -1.45 5.48
CA THR A 38 7.04 -1.38 6.92
C THR A 38 5.61 -0.90 7.18
N PRO A 39 4.97 -1.29 8.29
CA PRO A 39 3.59 -0.89 8.61
C PRO A 39 3.35 0.63 8.58
N ARG A 40 4.36 1.43 8.92
CA ARG A 40 4.27 2.90 8.86
C ARG A 40 4.18 3.42 7.42
N GLN A 41 5.03 2.89 6.52
CA GLN A 41 5.00 3.26 5.10
C GLN A 41 3.68 2.89 4.44
N HIS A 42 3.09 1.75 4.81
CA HIS A 42 1.74 1.39 4.37
C HIS A 42 0.68 2.39 4.83
N ALA A 43 0.68 2.78 6.11
CA ALA A 43 -0.29 3.73 6.63
C ALA A 43 -0.19 5.12 5.97
N ASP A 44 1.03 5.60 5.71
CA ASP A 44 1.24 6.90 5.07
C ASP A 44 0.80 6.89 3.59
N GLU A 45 1.11 5.80 2.85
CA GLU A 45 0.67 5.62 1.45
C GLU A 45 -0.86 5.50 1.36
N GLU A 46 -1.49 4.73 2.26
CA GLU A 46 -2.95 4.61 2.33
C GLU A 46 -3.62 5.96 2.64
N ALA A 47 -3.12 6.70 3.63
CA ALA A 47 -3.64 8.04 3.96
C ALA A 47 -3.43 9.07 2.83
N ALA A 48 -2.41 8.91 2.00
CA ALA A 48 -2.24 9.73 0.80
C ALA A 48 -3.28 9.38 -0.27
N ARG A 49 -3.50 8.08 -0.51
CA ARG A 49 -4.48 7.61 -1.49
C ARG A 49 -5.90 7.99 -1.11
N ASP A 50 -6.28 7.82 0.15
CA ASP A 50 -7.62 8.17 0.64
C ASP A 50 -7.91 9.67 0.48
N ARG A 51 -6.90 10.53 0.68
CA ARG A 51 -7.03 11.98 0.43
C ARG A 51 -7.25 12.30 -1.04
N GLU A 52 -6.55 11.61 -1.94
CA GLU A 52 -6.69 11.78 -3.38
C GLU A 52 -8.08 11.30 -3.86
N ASP A 53 -8.55 10.16 -3.35
CA ASP A 53 -9.87 9.61 -3.65
C ASP A 53 -10.98 10.59 -3.21
N LEU A 54 -10.88 11.15 -2.00
CA LEU A 54 -11.82 12.16 -1.50
C LEU A 54 -11.81 13.45 -2.35
N ALA A 55 -10.64 13.90 -2.78
CA ALA A 55 -10.52 15.08 -3.64
C ALA A 55 -11.21 14.86 -5.00
N GLN A 56 -11.04 13.68 -5.60
CA GLN A 56 -11.72 13.33 -6.85
C GLN A 56 -13.25 13.30 -6.69
N MET A 57 -13.75 12.74 -5.58
CA MET A 57 -15.19 12.74 -5.30
C MET A 57 -15.75 14.16 -5.12
N LEU A 58 -15.02 15.03 -4.40
CA LEU A 58 -15.40 16.42 -4.20
C LEU A 58 -15.44 17.20 -5.52
N GLU A 59 -14.43 17.01 -6.38
CA GLU A 59 -14.36 17.66 -7.69
C GLU A 59 -15.53 17.22 -8.58
N ALA A 60 -15.84 15.93 -8.64
CA ALA A 60 -16.97 15.42 -9.40
C ALA A 60 -18.31 15.95 -8.88
N ALA A 61 -18.44 16.13 -7.56
CA ALA A 61 -19.62 16.75 -6.97
C ALA A 61 -19.73 18.23 -7.37
N ASN A 62 -18.63 18.97 -7.30
CA ASN A 62 -18.55 20.39 -7.65
C ASN A 62 -18.80 20.62 -9.14
N GLU A 63 -18.31 19.77 -10.02
CA GLU A 63 -18.61 19.83 -11.46
C GLU A 63 -20.12 19.79 -11.72
N ARG A 64 -20.83 18.86 -11.06
CA ARG A 64 -22.29 18.76 -11.17
C ARG A 64 -23.00 19.99 -10.57
N ARG A 65 -22.48 20.55 -9.47
CA ARG A 65 -23.04 21.76 -8.84
C ARG A 65 -22.83 22.99 -9.72
N ARG A 66 -21.65 23.16 -10.29
CA ARG A 66 -21.33 24.23 -11.27
C ARG A 66 -22.28 24.19 -12.47
N ALA A 67 -22.55 22.99 -13.00
CA ALA A 67 -23.50 22.82 -14.09
C ALA A 67 -24.94 23.27 -13.73
N ARG A 68 -25.32 23.20 -12.45
CA ARG A 68 -26.61 23.68 -11.93
C ARG A 68 -26.58 25.13 -11.42
N GLY A 69 -25.41 25.78 -11.41
CA GLY A 69 -25.22 27.10 -10.80
C GLY A 69 -25.28 27.10 -9.27
N GLU A 70 -25.08 25.95 -8.64
CA GLU A 70 -25.03 25.82 -7.18
C GLU A 70 -23.64 26.18 -6.65
N PRO A 71 -23.54 26.69 -5.40
CA PRO A 71 -22.26 26.96 -4.76
C PRO A 71 -21.44 25.68 -4.54
N GLU A 72 -20.13 25.78 -4.70
CA GLU A 72 -19.19 24.67 -4.51
C GLU A 72 -19.16 24.18 -3.06
N LEU A 73 -18.92 22.87 -2.90
CA LEU A 73 -18.63 22.22 -1.64
C LEU A 73 -17.16 22.37 -1.29
N THR A 74 -16.91 22.70 -0.02
CA THR A 74 -15.59 22.62 0.60
C THR A 74 -15.60 21.59 1.72
N VAL A 75 -14.44 21.02 2.03
CA VAL A 75 -14.31 20.05 3.13
C VAL A 75 -14.66 20.73 4.46
N GLU A 76 -14.15 21.94 4.68
CA GLU A 76 -14.44 22.72 5.89
C GLU A 76 -15.95 22.99 6.05
N GLY A 77 -16.65 23.34 4.96
CA GLY A 77 -18.09 23.60 5.01
C GLY A 77 -18.88 22.34 5.37
N LEU A 78 -18.48 21.18 4.85
CA LEU A 78 -19.10 19.89 5.19
C LEU A 78 -18.88 19.53 6.68
N VAL A 79 -17.67 19.76 7.20
CA VAL A 79 -17.35 19.52 8.61
C VAL A 79 -18.16 20.45 9.52
N GLU A 80 -18.26 21.73 9.18
CA GLU A 80 -19.06 22.70 9.93
C GLU A 80 -20.55 22.33 9.97
N GLU A 81 -21.11 21.89 8.84
CA GLU A 81 -22.51 21.43 8.74
C GLU A 81 -22.75 20.22 9.65
N GLU A 82 -21.85 19.23 9.63
CA GLU A 82 -22.00 18.02 10.44
C GLU A 82 -21.89 18.33 11.94
N LEU A 83 -20.93 19.18 12.33
CA LEU A 83 -20.79 19.65 13.71
C LEU A 83 -22.02 20.45 14.17
N ALA A 84 -22.67 21.20 13.28
CA ALA A 84 -23.92 21.89 13.58
C ALA A 84 -25.07 20.89 13.77
N ARG A 85 -25.12 19.83 12.96
CA ARG A 85 -26.10 18.73 13.05
C ARG A 85 -25.99 17.98 14.38
N GLU A 86 -24.78 17.59 14.77
CA GLU A 86 -24.52 16.90 16.03
C GLU A 86 -24.87 17.74 17.26
N ARG A 87 -24.56 19.04 17.23
CA ARG A 87 -24.94 19.98 18.29
C ARG A 87 -26.46 20.11 18.40
N GLY A 88 -27.17 20.12 17.27
CA GLY A 88 -28.63 20.11 17.24
C GLY A 88 -29.24 18.85 17.84
N TRP A 89 -28.64 17.67 17.59
CA TRP A 89 -29.12 16.40 18.13
C TRP A 89 -28.91 16.26 19.64
N ARG A 90 -27.78 16.71 20.20
CA ARG A 90 -27.52 16.68 21.65
C ARG A 90 -28.30 17.71 22.47
N GLY A 91 -28.85 18.73 21.83
CA GLY A 91 -29.60 19.81 22.49
C GLY A 91 -31.11 19.57 22.61
N SER A 92 -31.61 18.42 22.13
CA SER A 92 -33.02 18.01 22.12
C SER A 92 -33.34 16.95 23.18
#